data_AF-A0A8H4JBC5-F1
#
_entry.id   AF-A0A8H4JBC5-F1
#
_cell.length_a   1.000
_cell.length_b   1.000
_cell.length_c   1.000
_cell.angle_alpha   90.00
_cell.angle_beta   90.00
_cell.angle_gamma   90.00
#
_symmetry.space_group_name_H-M   'P 1'
#
loop_
_entity.id
_entity.type
_entity.pdbx_description
1 polymer ?
#
loop_
_entity_poly.entity_id
_entity_poly.type
_entity_poly.pdbx_seq_one_letter_code
_entity_poly.pdbx_strand_id
1 'polypeptide(L)'
;MFVKGQFSDCGEYLHLASLEARQAEPLPGQALPPLKTFLQVSTHRLSSRQTANSPPRPVYHTVVPLDESHSLPVSVMPYTVTWRKEHVYLSTSGSQLDFIRIPLFRSSPSSREGTATAENLVLKERLWFPHLAPARPVYFFPPDPAAKKREELVTVILGSTQGDAVLMSRKLIASPTGVFFDESKLGAGWKKKEGVGNEMVERLGARLVDKFETFDMKDDCDIVPYST
;
A
#
# COMPACT_ATOMS: atom_id res chain seq x y z
N MET A 1 6.84 -1.36 -10.21
CA MET A 1 6.38 -2.39 -9.25
C MET A 1 7.08 -2.13 -7.93
N PHE A 2 6.38 -2.24 -6.80
CA PHE A 2 7.00 -2.20 -5.47
C PHE A 2 6.42 -3.31 -4.61
N VAL A 3 7.18 -3.78 -3.63
CA VAL A 3 6.70 -4.61 -2.52
C VAL A 3 7.07 -3.91 -1.22
N LYS A 4 6.08 -3.71 -0.35
CA LYS A 4 6.27 -3.14 1.00
C LYS A 4 5.80 -4.14 2.02
N GLY A 5 6.60 -4.33 3.07
CA GLY A 5 6.28 -5.19 4.20
C GLY A 5 6.19 -4.40 5.50
N GLN A 6 5.37 -4.87 6.43
CA GLN A 6 5.27 -4.34 7.78
C GLN A 6 4.93 -5.46 8.75
N PHE A 7 5.69 -5.56 9.84
CA PHE A 7 5.32 -6.43 10.96
C PHE A 7 4.22 -5.77 11.79
N SER A 8 3.27 -6.58 12.25
CA SER A 8 2.26 -6.13 13.21
C SER A 8 2.92 -5.76 14.54
N ASP A 9 2.29 -4.85 15.30
CA ASP A 9 2.81 -4.42 16.61
C ASP A 9 3.00 -5.57 17.60
N CYS A 10 2.19 -6.64 17.49
CA CYS A 10 2.32 -7.84 18.30
C CYS A 10 3.40 -8.83 17.82
N GLY A 11 4.05 -8.58 16.68
CA GLY A 11 5.08 -9.44 16.11
C GLY A 11 4.58 -10.79 15.55
N GLU A 12 3.28 -11.10 15.64
CA GLU A 12 2.74 -12.37 15.16
C GLU A 12 2.43 -12.40 13.65
N TYR A 13 2.33 -11.23 13.01
CA TYR A 13 1.91 -11.11 11.62
C TYR A 13 2.89 -10.30 10.78
N LEU A 14 3.06 -10.72 9.54
CA LEU A 14 3.72 -9.97 8.47
C LEU A 14 2.67 -9.57 7.44
N HIS A 15 2.53 -8.26 7.23
CA HIS A 15 1.69 -7.69 6.20
C HIS A 15 2.55 -7.35 4.97
N LEU A 16 2.04 -7.67 3.78
CA LEU A 16 2.70 -7.41 2.51
C LEU A 16 1.74 -6.68 1.57
N ALA A 17 2.21 -5.62 0.94
CA ALA A 17 1.53 -4.86 -0.10
C ALA A 17 2.39 -4.85 -1.37
N SER A 18 1.92 -5.48 -2.44
CA SER A 18 2.61 -5.59 -3.72
C SER A 18 1.83 -4.87 -4.81
N LEU A 19 2.46 -3.89 -5.47
CA LEU A 19 1.88 -3.17 -6.60
C LEU A 19 2.31 -3.85 -7.91
N GLU A 20 1.36 -4.54 -8.55
CA GLU A 20 1.55 -5.19 -9.84
C GLU A 20 0.93 -4.37 -10.97
N ALA A 21 1.54 -4.45 -12.15
CA ALA A 21 0.99 -3.88 -13.37
C ALA A 21 1.01 -4.92 -14.48
N ARG A 22 -0.09 -5.05 -15.22
CA ARG A 22 -0.26 -6.02 -16.29
C ARG A 22 -0.70 -5.31 -17.55
N GLN A 23 -0.05 -5.62 -18.66
CA GLN A 23 -0.48 -5.19 -19.99
C GLN A 23 -0.92 -6.43 -20.75
N ALA A 24 -2.09 -6.37 -21.41
CA ALA A 24 -2.51 -7.45 -22.29
C ALA A 24 -1.56 -7.53 -23.50
N GLU A 25 -1.44 -8.71 -24.11
CA GLU A 25 -0.70 -8.82 -25.36
C GLU A 25 -1.40 -8.01 -26.46
N PRO A 26 -0.67 -7.17 -27.22
CA PRO A 26 -1.25 -6.40 -28.29
C PRO A 26 -1.66 -7.32 -29.44
N LEU A 27 -2.87 -7.13 -29.96
CA LEU A 27 -3.29 -7.77 -31.21
C LEU A 27 -2.51 -7.17 -32.40
N PRO A 28 -2.20 -7.95 -33.45
CA PRO A 28 -1.48 -7.45 -34.63
C PRO A 28 -2.20 -6.24 -35.25
N GLY A 29 -1.50 -5.13 -35.39
CA GLY A 29 -2.03 -3.89 -36.00
C GLY A 29 -2.89 -3.02 -35.09
N GLN A 30 -3.01 -3.33 -33.80
CA GLN A 30 -3.72 -2.49 -32.83
C GLN A 30 -2.77 -1.67 -31.94
N ALA A 31 -3.28 -0.56 -31.40
CA ALA A 31 -2.57 0.22 -30.39
C ALA A 31 -2.31 -0.62 -29.14
N LEU A 32 -1.23 -0.28 -28.43
CA LEU A 32 -0.88 -0.95 -27.17
C LEU A 32 -2.04 -0.85 -26.17
N PRO A 33 -2.50 -1.97 -25.60
CA PRO A 33 -3.58 -1.94 -24.62
C PRO A 33 -3.13 -1.22 -23.34
N PRO A 34 -4.07 -0.65 -22.57
CA PRO A 34 -3.74 0.04 -21.33
C PRO A 34 -3.13 -0.94 -20.30
N LEU A 35 -2.23 -0.39 -19.49
CA LEU A 35 -1.67 -1.01 -18.31
C LEU A 35 -2.74 -1.05 -17.21
N LYS A 36 -3.10 -2.24 -16.77
CA LYS A 36 -3.98 -2.46 -15.62
C LYS A 36 -3.13 -2.64 -14.38
N THR A 37 -3.34 -1.78 -13.39
CA THR A 37 -2.57 -1.81 -12.14
C THR A 37 -3.42 -2.41 -11.02
N PHE A 38 -2.80 -3.22 -10.15
CA PHE A 38 -3.46 -3.86 -9.03
C PHE A 38 -2.56 -3.78 -7.80
N LEU A 39 -3.16 -3.56 -6.64
CA LEU A 39 -2.47 -3.72 -5.36
C LEU A 39 -2.93 -5.02 -4.71
N GLN A 40 -1.98 -5.92 -4.47
CA GLN A 40 -2.22 -7.14 -3.69
C GLN A 40 -1.82 -6.88 -2.25
N VAL A 41 -2.73 -7.12 -1.32
CA VAL A 41 -2.47 -7.01 0.11
C VAL A 41 -2.68 -8.38 0.74
N SER A 42 -1.70 -8.83 1.50
CA SER A 42 -1.74 -10.11 2.20
C SER A 42 -1.20 -10.01 3.62
N THR A 43 -1.78 -10.79 4.51
CA THR A 43 -1.35 -10.92 5.91
C THR A 43 -1.00 -12.37 6.16
N HIS A 44 0.21 -12.60 6.68
CA HIS A 44 0.74 -13.90 7.00
C HIS A 44 1.03 -14.00 8.50
N ARG A 45 0.64 -15.10 9.12
CA ARG A 45 0.97 -15.41 10.51
C ARG A 45 2.35 -16.06 10.56
N LEU A 46 3.23 -15.51 11.39
CA LEU A 46 4.55 -16.04 11.65
C LEU A 46 4.46 -17.22 12.62
N SER A 47 5.36 -18.19 12.45
CA SER A 47 5.46 -19.34 13.35
C SER A 47 6.08 -18.90 14.68
N SER A 48 5.37 -19.08 15.79
CA SER A 48 5.92 -18.79 17.12
C SER A 48 6.91 -19.85 17.62
N ARG A 49 6.95 -21.04 16.99
CA ARG A 49 7.79 -22.17 17.40
C ARG A 49 8.99 -22.41 16.50
N GLN A 50 8.89 -22.03 15.23
CA GLN A 50 9.89 -22.32 14.20
C GLN A 50 10.00 -21.14 13.24
N THR A 51 10.44 -19.99 13.76
CA THR A 51 10.54 -18.73 13.00
C THR A 51 11.49 -18.81 11.81
N ALA A 52 12.56 -19.63 11.90
CA ALA A 52 13.58 -19.77 10.86
C ALA A 52 13.24 -20.85 9.80
N ASN A 53 12.41 -21.84 10.14
CA ASN A 53 12.26 -23.07 9.34
C ASN A 53 10.83 -23.35 8.87
N SER A 54 9.84 -22.58 9.34
CA SER A 54 8.46 -22.72 8.89
C SER A 54 8.02 -21.50 8.09
N PRO A 55 7.47 -21.70 6.87
CA PRO A 55 6.98 -20.57 6.08
C PRO A 55 5.78 -19.89 6.79
N PRO A 56 5.65 -18.56 6.70
CA PRO A 56 4.49 -17.85 7.23
C PRO A 56 3.18 -18.36 6.63
N ARG A 57 2.15 -18.53 7.47
CA ARG A 57 0.84 -19.04 7.03
C ARG A 57 -0.05 -17.89 6.54
N PRO A 58 -0.61 -17.91 5.32
CA PRO A 58 -1.53 -16.87 4.87
C PRO A 58 -2.83 -16.86 5.69
N VAL A 59 -3.21 -15.67 6.18
CA VAL A 59 -4.41 -15.42 7.00
C VAL A 59 -5.45 -14.63 6.22
N TYR A 60 -5.00 -13.59 5.50
CA TYR A 60 -5.85 -12.71 4.72
C TYR A 60 -5.15 -12.36 3.41
N HIS A 61 -5.94 -12.18 2.36
CA HIS A 61 -5.48 -11.78 1.05
C HIS A 61 -6.61 -11.03 0.34
N THR A 62 -6.29 -9.94 -0.34
CA THR A 62 -7.21 -9.18 -1.18
C THR A 62 -6.45 -8.55 -2.35
N VAL A 63 -7.14 -8.41 -3.48
CA VAL A 63 -6.64 -7.73 -4.67
C VAL A 63 -7.49 -6.51 -4.91
N VAL A 64 -6.84 -5.36 -5.03
CA VAL A 64 -7.50 -4.08 -5.24
C VAL A 64 -7.15 -3.59 -6.64
N PRO A 65 -8.10 -3.61 -7.59
CA PRO A 65 -7.85 -3.00 -8.90
C PRO A 65 -7.66 -1.49 -8.73
N LEU A 66 -6.65 -0.95 -9.39
CA LEU A 66 -6.36 0.48 -9.44
C LEU A 66 -6.71 1.01 -10.85
N ASP A 67 -6.40 2.28 -11.10
CA ASP A 67 -6.70 2.91 -12.38
C ASP A 67 -5.91 2.30 -13.53
N GLU A 68 -6.53 2.30 -14.71
CA GLU A 68 -5.88 1.98 -15.97
C GLU A 68 -5.03 3.16 -16.44
N SER A 69 -3.83 2.89 -16.92
CA SER A 69 -2.91 3.92 -17.40
C SER A 69 -2.18 3.45 -18.65
N HIS A 70 -1.64 4.36 -19.46
CA HIS A 70 -0.79 3.95 -20.60
C HIS A 70 0.68 3.77 -20.20
N SER A 71 1.08 4.31 -19.05
CA SER A 71 2.42 4.19 -18.51
C SER A 71 2.40 4.41 -17.00
N LEU A 72 3.34 3.78 -16.29
CA LEU A 72 3.55 4.00 -14.87
C LEU A 72 4.92 4.67 -14.67
N PRO A 73 5.00 5.89 -14.13
CA PRO A 73 6.27 6.53 -13.86
C PRO A 73 7.02 5.74 -12.78
N VAL A 74 8.19 5.20 -13.14
CA VAL A 74 9.00 4.35 -12.24
C VAL A 74 9.93 5.19 -11.37
N SER A 75 10.36 6.37 -11.86
CA SER A 75 11.22 7.30 -11.12
C SER A 75 10.51 7.98 -9.95
N VAL A 76 9.21 8.23 -10.09
CA VAL A 76 8.34 8.78 -9.04
C VAL A 76 7.07 7.94 -9.01
N MET A 77 7.06 6.94 -8.13
CA MET A 77 5.91 6.04 -8.00
C MET A 77 4.70 6.85 -7.48
N PRO A 78 3.54 6.83 -8.17
CA PRO A 78 2.39 7.65 -7.79
C PRO A 78 1.61 7.06 -6.61
N TYR A 79 2.09 5.98 -6.01
CA TYR A 79 1.41 5.25 -4.96
C TYR A 79 2.26 5.16 -3.71
N THR A 80 1.66 5.51 -2.58
CA THR A 80 2.29 5.39 -1.26
C THR A 80 1.40 4.55 -0.35
N VAL A 81 2.03 3.81 0.56
CA VAL A 81 1.36 2.89 1.46
C VAL A 81 1.65 3.32 2.88
N THR A 82 0.61 3.50 3.70
CA THR A 82 0.73 3.75 5.14
C THR A 82 0.05 2.62 5.91
N TRP A 83 0.77 2.03 6.85
CA TRP A 83 0.29 0.92 7.68
C TRP A 83 -0.36 1.38 8.97
N ARG A 84 -1.43 0.71 9.38
CA ARG A 84 -2.06 0.78 10.71
C ARG A 84 -2.32 -0.64 11.21
N LYS A 85 -2.75 -0.76 12.48
CA LYS A 85 -2.98 -2.03 13.16
C LYS A 85 -3.90 -2.99 12.40
N GLU A 86 -5.00 -2.48 11.85
CA GLU A 86 -6.03 -3.30 11.20
C GLU A 86 -6.20 -3.01 9.70
N HIS A 87 -5.58 -1.93 9.22
CA HIS A 87 -5.81 -1.44 7.87
C HIS A 87 -4.49 -0.96 7.26
N VAL A 88 -4.39 -1.08 5.94
CA VAL A 88 -3.38 -0.40 5.13
C VAL A 88 -4.08 0.61 4.24
N TYR A 89 -3.47 1.79 4.12
CA TYR A 89 -3.97 2.89 3.32
C TYR A 89 -3.09 3.06 2.10
N LEU A 90 -3.67 2.93 0.91
CA LEU A 90 -3.04 3.32 -0.34
C LEU A 90 -3.41 4.77 -0.64
N SER A 91 -2.43 5.59 -0.95
CA SER A 91 -2.60 6.97 -1.39
C SER A 91 -2.06 7.17 -2.79
N THR A 92 -2.79 7.95 -3.58
CA THR A 92 -2.38 8.31 -4.94
C THR A 92 -1.88 9.75 -4.98
N SER A 93 -0.68 9.96 -5.51
CA SER A 93 -0.14 11.28 -5.82
C SER A 93 -0.86 11.86 -7.03
N GLY A 94 -1.59 12.96 -6.83
CA GLY A 94 -2.38 13.60 -7.89
C GLY A 94 -2.80 15.01 -7.50
N SER A 95 -3.58 15.64 -8.38
CA SER A 95 -4.20 16.95 -8.12
C SER A 95 -5.37 16.85 -7.14
N GLN A 96 -5.89 15.65 -6.94
CA GLN A 96 -6.94 15.34 -5.97
C GLN A 96 -6.46 14.25 -5.03
N LEU A 97 -6.97 14.31 -3.81
CA LEU A 97 -6.78 13.33 -2.78
C LEU A 97 -7.59 12.09 -3.09
N ASP A 98 -6.88 10.97 -3.22
CA ASP A 98 -7.49 9.67 -3.36
C ASP A 98 -6.80 8.68 -2.42
N PHE A 99 -7.63 8.00 -1.63
CA PHE A 99 -7.20 7.00 -0.68
C PHE A 99 -8.05 5.77 -0.79
N ILE A 100 -7.41 4.62 -0.61
CA ILE A 100 -8.07 3.34 -0.43
C ILE A 100 -7.69 2.79 0.93
N ARG A 101 -8.69 2.56 1.78
CA ARG A 101 -8.55 1.83 3.04
C ARG A 101 -8.80 0.34 2.79
N ILE A 102 -7.79 -0.47 3.09
CA ILE A 102 -7.79 -1.91 2.82
C ILE A 102 -7.62 -2.63 4.16
N PRO A 103 -8.52 -3.54 4.55
CA PRO A 103 -8.38 -4.27 5.81
C PRO A 103 -7.20 -5.25 5.75
N LEU A 104 -6.57 -5.53 6.89
CA LEU A 104 -5.47 -6.49 7.03
C LEU A 104 -5.96 -7.87 7.51
N PHE A 105 -7.19 -7.92 8.03
CA PHE A 105 -7.80 -9.12 8.57
C PHE A 105 -9.23 -9.26 8.04
N ARG A 106 -9.77 -10.47 8.11
CA ARG A 106 -11.21 -10.66 7.95
C ARG A 106 -11.88 -10.11 9.21
N SER A 107 -12.80 -9.17 9.07
CA SER A 107 -13.67 -8.75 10.16
C SER A 107 -14.41 -9.97 10.71
N SER A 108 -14.30 -10.24 12.01
CA SER A 108 -15.08 -11.30 12.64
C SER A 108 -16.57 -10.90 12.67
N PRO A 109 -17.52 -11.82 12.43
CA PRO A 109 -18.96 -11.51 12.53
C PRO A 109 -19.44 -11.22 13.97
N SER A 110 -18.56 -11.23 14.98
CA SER A 110 -18.91 -11.03 16.39
C SER A 110 -18.91 -9.58 16.86
N SER A 111 -18.55 -8.59 16.04
CA SER A 111 -18.82 -7.18 16.37
C SER A 111 -20.31 -6.92 16.19
N ARG A 112 -21.06 -6.98 17.30
CA ARG A 112 -22.47 -6.59 17.40
C ARG A 112 -22.61 -5.08 17.16
N GLU A 113 -22.53 -4.68 15.90
CA GLU A 113 -23.10 -3.47 15.30
C GLU A 113 -22.72 -3.46 13.81
N GLY A 114 -23.72 -3.67 12.95
CA GLY A 114 -23.75 -3.29 11.53
C GLY A 114 -22.58 -3.68 10.60
N THR A 115 -22.76 -4.74 9.80
CA THR A 115 -22.25 -4.84 8.41
C THR A 115 -20.76 -4.57 8.14
N ALA A 116 -19.84 -4.93 9.03
CA ALA A 116 -18.42 -4.86 8.73
C ALA A 116 -17.95 -6.09 7.93
N THR A 117 -18.34 -6.22 6.66
CA THR A 117 -17.59 -7.07 5.73
C THR A 117 -16.18 -6.47 5.57
N ALA A 118 -15.16 -7.31 5.36
CA ALA A 118 -13.78 -6.85 5.10
C ALA A 118 -13.72 -6.19 3.71
N GLU A 119 -14.25 -4.98 3.60
CA GLU A 119 -14.43 -4.27 2.35
C GLU A 119 -13.35 -3.20 2.16
N ASN A 120 -12.85 -3.11 0.93
CA ASN A 120 -11.98 -2.01 0.54
C ASN A 120 -12.84 -0.76 0.41
N LEU A 121 -12.43 0.32 1.08
CA LEU A 121 -13.17 1.57 1.06
C LEU A 121 -12.36 2.67 0.40
N VAL A 122 -13.05 3.60 -0.26
CA VAL A 122 -12.47 4.82 -0.85
C VAL A 122 -13.12 6.05 -0.23
N LEU A 123 -12.47 7.21 -0.37
CA LEU A 123 -13.08 8.47 0.03
C LEU A 123 -14.38 8.72 -0.77
N LYS A 124 -15.41 9.19 -0.08
CA LYS A 124 -16.68 9.57 -0.72
C LYS A 124 -16.51 10.83 -1.57
N GLU A 125 -15.78 11.81 -1.05
CA GLU A 125 -15.49 13.08 -1.72
C GLU A 125 -13.98 13.25 -1.96
N ARG A 126 -13.63 13.82 -3.11
CA ARG A 126 -12.24 14.10 -3.48
C ARG A 126 -11.86 15.51 -3.07
N LEU A 127 -10.76 15.64 -2.33
CA LEU A 127 -10.23 16.94 -1.90
C LEU A 127 -9.14 17.41 -2.86
N TRP A 128 -9.12 18.69 -3.23
CA TRP A 128 -8.07 19.23 -4.10
C TRP A 128 -6.76 19.42 -3.34
N PHE A 129 -5.66 19.07 -3.98
CA PHE A 129 -4.31 19.24 -3.45
C PHE A 129 -3.58 20.41 -4.12
N PRO A 130 -2.55 20.97 -3.45
CA PRO A 130 -1.67 21.96 -4.08
C PRO A 130 -1.08 21.43 -5.39
N HIS A 131 -0.82 22.32 -6.34
CA HIS A 131 -0.31 21.98 -7.68
C HIS A 131 0.95 21.10 -7.71
N LEU A 132 1.74 21.08 -6.63
CA LEU A 132 2.96 20.26 -6.50
C LEU A 132 2.72 18.85 -5.96
N ALA A 133 1.52 18.51 -5.49
CA ALA A 133 1.22 17.19 -4.94
C ALA A 133 1.41 16.02 -5.91
N PRO A 134 1.15 16.15 -7.24
CA PRO A 134 1.41 15.06 -8.18
C PRO A 134 2.87 14.58 -8.22
N ALA A 135 3.83 15.47 -7.89
CA ALA A 135 5.26 15.16 -7.90
C ALA A 135 5.80 14.74 -6.52
N ARG A 136 4.92 14.52 -5.54
CA ARG A 136 5.29 14.30 -4.13
C ARG A 136 4.58 13.05 -3.61
N PRO A 137 5.25 12.19 -2.82
CA PRO A 137 4.56 11.09 -2.16
C PRO A 137 3.58 11.65 -1.14
N VAL A 138 2.37 11.10 -1.11
CA VAL A 138 1.31 11.52 -0.19
C VAL A 138 1.17 10.44 0.88
N TYR A 139 1.25 10.78 2.16
CA TYR A 139 1.05 9.84 3.26
C TYR A 139 -0.22 10.17 4.01
N PHE A 140 -1.07 9.17 4.23
CA PHE A 140 -2.32 9.32 4.98
C PHE A 140 -2.20 8.70 6.36
N PHE A 141 -2.59 9.44 7.38
CA PHE A 141 -2.64 8.98 8.76
C PHE A 141 -4.04 9.25 9.32
N PRO A 142 -4.88 8.21 9.47
CA PRO A 142 -6.19 8.37 10.09
C PRO A 142 -6.07 8.81 11.56
N PRO A 143 -7.17 9.36 12.12
CA PRO A 143 -7.38 9.60 13.54
C PRO A 143 -6.96 8.39 14.39
N ASP A 144 -6.37 8.65 15.56
CA ASP A 144 -6.13 7.58 16.53
C ASP A 144 -7.39 7.39 17.38
N PRO A 145 -8.06 6.22 17.34
CA PRO A 145 -9.28 5.98 18.11
C PRO A 145 -9.06 6.00 19.63
N ALA A 146 -7.83 5.87 20.13
CA ALA A 146 -7.53 5.78 21.55
C ALA A 146 -7.42 7.14 22.26
N ALA A 147 -7.61 8.23 21.53
CA ALA A 147 -6.90 9.45 21.84
C ALA A 147 -7.88 10.63 22.06
N LYS A 148 -7.60 11.49 23.05
CA LYS A 148 -8.56 12.44 23.64
C LYS A 148 -8.37 13.87 23.11
N LYS A 149 -9.29 14.31 22.24
CA LYS A 149 -9.60 15.70 21.80
C LYS A 149 -8.77 16.35 20.70
N ARG A 150 -7.50 16.01 20.47
CA ARG A 150 -6.72 16.55 19.31
C ARG A 150 -6.65 15.58 18.13
N GLU A 151 -7.17 14.37 18.32
CA GLU A 151 -6.97 13.22 17.45
C GLU A 151 -8.14 12.87 16.53
N GLU A 152 -9.23 13.64 16.50
CA GLU A 152 -10.23 13.54 15.41
C GLU A 152 -9.70 14.11 14.08
N LEU A 153 -8.50 14.69 14.10
CA LEU A 153 -7.84 15.21 12.92
C LEU A 153 -7.11 14.11 12.17
N VAL A 154 -7.44 14.03 10.89
CA VAL A 154 -6.70 13.25 9.92
C VAL A 154 -5.45 14.03 9.51
N THR A 155 -4.31 13.35 9.49
CA THR A 155 -3.05 13.96 9.06
C THR A 155 -2.69 13.46 7.67
N VAL A 156 -2.47 14.37 6.74
CA VAL A 156 -1.91 14.08 5.42
C VAL A 156 -0.56 14.74 5.30
N ILE A 157 0.47 13.97 4.96
CA ILE A 157 1.82 14.49 4.75
C ILE A 157 2.15 14.42 3.27
N LEU A 158 2.42 15.56 2.66
CA LEU A 158 3.11 15.63 1.38
C LEU A 158 4.60 15.52 1.65
N GLY A 159 5.24 14.44 1.20
CA GLY A 159 6.69 14.28 1.32
C GLY A 159 7.46 15.29 0.48
N SER A 160 8.78 15.22 0.49
CA SER A 160 9.59 16.09 -0.37
C SER A 160 9.42 15.71 -1.86
N THR A 161 9.65 16.66 -2.77
CA THR A 161 9.71 16.39 -4.20
C THR A 161 10.74 15.31 -4.50
N GLN A 162 10.31 14.22 -5.14
CA GLN A 162 11.21 13.17 -5.60
C GLN A 162 11.72 13.54 -6.99
N GLY A 163 13.03 13.74 -7.10
CA GLY A 163 13.76 14.03 -8.32
C GLY A 163 15.24 13.92 -8.01
N ASP A 164 16.08 13.71 -9.03
CA ASP A 164 17.53 13.57 -8.85
C ASP A 164 18.09 14.81 -8.12
N ALA A 165 18.32 14.64 -6.82
CA ALA A 165 18.88 15.67 -5.95
C ALA A 165 20.30 16.08 -6.40
N VAL A 166 20.91 15.31 -7.32
CA VAL A 166 22.21 15.56 -7.94
C VAL A 166 22.15 16.72 -8.95
N LEU A 167 21.01 16.94 -9.63
CA LEU A 167 20.86 17.97 -10.66
C LEU A 167 19.94 19.14 -10.26
N MET A 168 19.15 18.98 -9.21
CA MET A 168 18.24 20.02 -8.73
C MET A 168 18.93 20.92 -7.70
N SER A 169 18.96 22.23 -7.94
CA SER A 169 19.43 23.17 -6.91
C SER A 169 18.59 23.00 -5.63
N ARG A 170 19.23 23.04 -4.45
CA ARG A 170 18.56 22.91 -3.14
C ARG A 170 17.37 23.87 -2.94
N LYS A 171 17.27 24.95 -3.73
CA LYS A 171 16.17 25.92 -3.73
C LYS A 171 14.89 25.42 -4.41
N LEU A 172 14.94 24.32 -5.17
CA LEU A 172 13.79 23.74 -5.89
C LEU A 172 13.16 22.54 -5.17
N ILE A 173 13.75 22.11 -4.05
CA ILE A 173 13.25 20.98 -3.27
C ILE A 173 12.16 21.48 -2.32
N ALA A 174 10.91 21.09 -2.57
CA ALA A 174 9.82 21.43 -1.66
C ALA A 174 10.00 20.66 -0.33
N SER A 175 9.92 21.37 0.79
CA SER A 175 9.95 20.75 2.12
C SER A 175 8.69 19.93 2.36
N PRO A 176 8.77 18.82 3.13
CA PRO A 176 7.59 18.08 3.53
C PRO A 176 6.54 18.99 4.16
N THR A 177 5.27 18.78 3.82
CA THR A 177 4.15 19.62 4.25
C THR A 177 3.09 18.74 4.90
N GLY A 178 2.83 18.97 6.19
CA GLY A 178 1.71 18.35 6.90
C GLY A 178 0.46 19.20 6.75
N VAL A 179 -0.67 18.56 6.42
CA VAL A 179 -1.99 19.17 6.37
C VAL A 179 -2.91 18.37 7.27
N PHE A 180 -3.68 19.08 8.09
CA PHE A 180 -4.64 18.49 9.01
C PHE A 180 -6.05 18.73 8.49
N PHE A 181 -6.83 17.66 8.43
CA PHE A 181 -8.24 17.71 8.08
C PHE A 181 -9.06 17.23 9.26
N ASP A 182 -10.20 17.86 9.47
CA ASP A 182 -11.25 17.27 10.29
C ASP A 182 -11.77 16.02 9.58
N GLU A 183 -11.99 14.91 10.29
CA GLU A 183 -12.57 13.70 9.69
C GLU A 183 -13.90 14.00 8.99
N SER A 184 -14.71 14.92 9.53
CA SER A 184 -15.96 15.36 8.90
C SER A 184 -15.73 16.06 7.55
N LYS A 185 -14.59 16.74 7.37
CA LYS A 185 -14.21 17.44 6.14
C LYS A 185 -13.60 16.53 5.08
N LEU A 186 -13.22 15.30 5.42
CA LEU A 186 -12.94 14.23 4.44
C LEU A 186 -14.24 13.62 3.90
N GLY A 187 -15.24 14.46 3.65
CA GLY A 187 -16.46 14.13 2.92
C GLY A 187 -17.44 13.21 3.63
N ALA A 188 -17.50 13.26 4.96
CA ALA A 188 -18.52 12.54 5.76
C ALA A 188 -18.65 11.03 5.45
N GLY A 189 -17.57 10.35 5.06
CA GLY A 189 -17.53 8.90 5.08
C GLY A 189 -16.68 8.24 4.02
N TRP A 190 -16.38 6.99 4.32
CA TRP A 190 -15.80 6.02 3.40
C TRP A 190 -16.94 5.35 2.62
N LYS A 191 -16.76 5.12 1.31
CA LYS A 191 -17.68 4.32 0.50
C LYS A 191 -17.01 3.04 0.04
N LYS A 192 -17.80 1.99 -0.16
CA LYS A 192 -17.31 0.72 -0.71
C LYS A 192 -16.68 0.94 -2.08
N LYS A 193 -15.51 0.35 -2.31
CA LYS A 193 -14.92 0.31 -3.64
C LYS A 193 -15.68 -0.70 -4.51
N GLU A 194 -16.29 -0.21 -5.58
CA GLU A 194 -16.93 -1.05 -6.60
C GLU A 194 -15.86 -1.76 -7.45
N GLY A 195 -16.20 -2.92 -8.01
CA GLY A 195 -15.27 -3.71 -8.84
C GLY A 195 -14.25 -4.53 -8.05
N VAL A 196 -14.39 -4.66 -6.73
CA VAL A 196 -13.69 -5.70 -5.96
C VAL A 196 -14.37 -7.03 -6.28
N GLY A 197 -14.03 -7.61 -7.42
CA GLY A 197 -14.40 -8.97 -7.73
C GLY A 197 -13.79 -9.88 -6.68
N ASN A 198 -14.60 -10.73 -6.06
CA ASN A 198 -14.19 -12.08 -5.64
C ASN A 198 -13.86 -12.94 -6.89
N GLU A 199 -13.33 -12.32 -7.96
CA GLU A 199 -12.52 -13.06 -8.87
C GLU A 199 -11.41 -13.60 -7.98
N MET A 200 -11.51 -14.90 -7.75
CA MET A 200 -10.39 -15.78 -7.85
C MET A 200 -9.64 -15.38 -9.13
N VAL A 201 -8.92 -14.25 -9.08
CA VAL A 201 -7.77 -13.98 -9.91
C VAL A 201 -6.94 -15.18 -9.54
N GLU A 202 -7.08 -16.21 -10.37
CA GLU A 202 -6.45 -17.50 -10.23
C GLU A 202 -5.06 -17.21 -9.72
N ARG A 203 -4.65 -17.95 -8.69
CA ARG A 203 -3.32 -18.10 -8.07
C ARG A 203 -2.10 -17.77 -8.97
N LEU A 204 -2.05 -16.55 -9.50
CA LEU A 204 -1.22 -16.02 -10.58
C LEU A 204 -0.87 -14.56 -10.28
N GLY A 205 -1.32 -13.98 -9.16
CA GLY A 205 -0.49 -13.01 -8.46
C GLY A 205 0.78 -13.75 -8.13
N ALA A 206 1.91 -13.29 -8.67
CA ALA A 206 3.13 -14.05 -8.87
C ALA A 206 3.15 -15.29 -7.96
N ARG A 207 2.81 -16.47 -8.52
CA ARG A 207 3.47 -17.66 -8.00
C ARG A 207 4.93 -17.22 -8.04
N LEU A 208 5.60 -17.21 -6.90
CA LEU A 208 7.05 -17.25 -6.91
C LEU A 208 7.34 -18.58 -7.62
N VAL A 209 7.27 -18.56 -8.96
CA VAL A 209 7.38 -19.72 -9.85
C VAL A 209 8.83 -20.14 -9.83
N ASP A 210 9.72 -19.17 -9.69
CA ASP A 210 11.04 -19.45 -9.19
C ASP A 210 10.98 -19.70 -7.70
N LYS A 211 11.60 -20.84 -7.36
CA LYS A 211 12.14 -21.10 -6.04
C LYS A 211 12.72 -19.78 -5.56
N PHE A 212 12.29 -19.30 -4.40
CA PHE A 212 13.09 -18.34 -3.66
C PHE A 212 14.54 -18.79 -3.76
N GLU A 213 15.45 -17.87 -4.04
CA GLU A 213 16.86 -18.09 -3.76
C GLU A 213 16.92 -18.68 -2.35
N THR A 214 17.24 -19.97 -2.28
CA THR A 214 17.34 -20.65 -1.00
C THR A 214 18.61 -20.12 -0.39
N PHE A 215 18.46 -19.39 0.70
CA PHE A 215 19.57 -18.89 1.48
C PHE A 215 20.60 -20.01 1.68
N ASP A 216 21.74 -19.90 0.99
CA ASP A 216 22.83 -20.84 1.12
C ASP A 216 23.75 -20.29 2.20
N MET A 217 23.70 -20.91 3.37
CA MET A 217 24.52 -20.52 4.50
C MET A 217 26.04 -20.53 4.20
N LYS A 218 26.50 -21.18 3.12
CA LYS A 218 27.91 -21.16 2.70
C LYS A 218 28.25 -20.01 1.76
N ASP A 219 27.31 -19.63 0.88
CA ASP A 219 27.55 -18.60 -0.14
C ASP A 219 27.02 -17.22 0.30
N ASP A 220 26.02 -17.16 1.19
CA ASP A 220 25.35 -15.92 1.61
C ASP A 220 25.84 -15.37 2.97
N CYS A 221 26.68 -16.10 3.70
CA CYS A 221 27.21 -15.72 5.02
C CYS A 221 28.74 -15.48 4.99
N ASP A 222 29.18 -14.37 4.41
CA ASP A 222 30.54 -13.83 4.63
C ASP A 222 30.62 -13.10 5.98
N ILE A 223 30.17 -13.75 7.07
CA ILE A 223 30.39 -13.24 8.42
C ILE A 223 31.84 -13.56 8.78
N VAL A 224 32.76 -12.68 8.38
CA VAL A 224 34.15 -12.75 8.83
C VAL A 224 34.17 -12.31 10.30
N PRO A 225 34.55 -13.18 11.25
CA PRO A 225 34.69 -12.75 12.63
C PRO A 225 35.78 -11.68 12.70
N TYR A 226 35.48 -10.57 13.36
CA TYR A 226 36.46 -9.55 13.69
C TYR A 226 37.57 -10.20 14.53
N SER A 227 38.77 -10.34 13.97
CA SER A 227 39.93 -10.81 14.73
C SER A 227 40.54 -9.62 15.47
N THR A 228 40.59 -9.74 16.79
CA THR A 228 41.40 -8.87 17.68
C THR A 228 42.88 -9.16 17.52
#